data_AF-A0A377M0I4-F1
#
_entry.id   AF-A0A377M0I4-F1
#
_cell.length_a   1.000
_cell.length_b   1.000
_cell.length_c   1.000
_cell.angle_alpha   90.00
_cell.angle_beta   90.00
_cell.angle_gamma   90.00
#
_symmetry.space_group_name_H-M   'P 1'
#
loop_
_entity.id
_entity.type
_entity.pdbx_description
1 polymer ?
#
loop_
_entity_poly.entity_id
_entity_poly.type
_entity_poly.pdbx_seq_one_letter_code
_entity_poly.pdbx_strand_id
1 'polypeptide(L)'
;MLNRIRISTTLFLILILCGVLQVGSNGLSFWAFRDGYQNLQEVEASNQQRSALAQTRAVLLQASTALNKAGTLTALSYPPDDIKALMATARNSLKQADAQFKTFTAQEDVSEKGKALKAAMKKNFEQWHSDLDHQATWLENNQLSDFMSAPVQASQAAFDDSFNAWQQDINQFVQRAGESSRMSYHMSGVIFTVVVILAALLTGAALLWSRKMIVQPLAIISSHFDSIAKGDLARPVAVYGKNEISAIFASLKAMQGSLRETVSDVRQGSYAMHTGISEIAAGNNDLSSRTEQQAASLAQTAASMEQLTATVSQNADNARQASDLSKQAAMTAKKGGRPGVSCGQHHAGYCRQFAENWRHHQRD
;
A
#
# COMPACT_ATOMS: atom_id res chain seq x y z
N MET A 1 -17.90 13.68 -0.79
CA MET A 1 -16.89 14.64 -1.30
C MET A 1 -15.56 14.00 -1.71
N LEU A 2 -15.15 12.86 -1.14
CA LEU A 2 -13.85 12.22 -1.43
C LEU A 2 -13.64 11.70 -2.87
N ASN A 3 -14.69 11.33 -3.61
CA ASN A 3 -14.57 10.80 -4.98
C ASN A 3 -14.11 11.82 -6.06
N ARG A 4 -13.93 13.09 -5.68
CA ARG A 4 -13.42 14.13 -6.59
C ARG A 4 -11.94 14.44 -6.40
N ILE A 5 -11.34 13.96 -5.30
CA ILE A 5 -9.93 14.21 -4.99
C ILE A 5 -9.09 13.12 -5.65
N ARG A 6 -7.99 13.52 -6.27
CA ARG A 6 -6.98 12.59 -6.81
C ARG A 6 -6.42 11.73 -5.68
N ILE A 7 -6.34 10.43 -5.92
CA ILE A 7 -5.87 9.45 -4.94
C ILE A 7 -4.43 9.77 -4.54
N SER A 8 -3.62 10.18 -5.52
CA SER A 8 -2.26 10.66 -5.32
C SER A 8 -2.19 11.80 -4.30
N THR A 9 -3.03 12.84 -4.46
CA THR A 9 -3.10 13.98 -3.54
C THR A 9 -3.45 13.56 -2.12
N THR A 10 -4.43 12.66 -1.94
CA THR A 10 -4.79 12.18 -0.59
C THR A 10 -3.66 11.40 0.05
N LEU A 11 -2.94 10.58 -0.73
CA LEU A 11 -1.81 9.79 -0.23
C LEU A 11 -0.64 10.69 0.21
N PHE A 12 -0.33 11.72 -0.57
CA PHE A 12 0.64 12.75 -0.17
C PHE A 12 0.20 13.52 1.08
N LEU A 13 -1.07 13.89 1.20
CA LEU A 13 -1.58 14.57 2.40
C LEU A 13 -1.45 13.69 3.65
N ILE A 14 -1.74 12.39 3.54
CA ILE A 14 -1.56 11.44 4.66
C ILE A 14 -0.09 11.34 5.04
N LEU A 15 0.83 11.25 4.07
CA LEU A 15 2.27 11.19 4.34
C LEU A 15 2.79 12.47 4.99
N ILE A 16 2.37 13.64 4.50
CA ILE A 16 2.72 14.94 5.10
C ILE A 16 2.18 15.01 6.54
N LEU A 17 0.92 14.62 6.75
CA LEU A 17 0.32 14.61 8.08
C LEU A 17 1.09 13.70 9.04
N CYS A 18 1.46 12.49 8.60
CA CYS A 18 2.28 11.57 9.38
C CYS A 18 3.67 12.15 9.67
N GLY A 19 4.30 12.77 8.67
CA GLY A 19 5.61 13.41 8.82
C GLY A 19 5.58 14.56 9.83
N VAL A 20 4.56 15.42 9.76
CA VAL A 20 4.35 16.50 10.74
C VAL A 20 4.14 15.94 12.14
N LEU A 21 3.33 14.88 12.28
CA LEU A 21 3.13 14.19 13.55
C LEU A 21 4.43 13.62 14.12
N GLN A 22 5.26 13.01 13.25
CA GLN A 22 6.54 12.44 13.65
C GLN A 22 7.54 13.51 14.07
N VAL A 23 7.65 14.61 13.33
CA VAL A 23 8.51 15.75 13.71
C VAL A 23 8.02 16.39 15.02
N GLY A 24 6.71 16.60 15.15
CA GLY A 24 6.11 17.14 16.37
C GLY A 24 6.38 16.26 17.60
N SER A 25 6.19 14.94 17.47
CA SER A 25 6.46 13.98 18.55
C SER A 25 7.93 13.95 18.96
N ASN A 26 8.85 13.96 17.99
CA ASN A 26 10.29 13.98 18.27
C ASN A 26 10.72 15.32 18.90
N GLY A 27 10.15 16.44 18.43
CA GLY A 27 10.39 17.77 19.00
C GLY A 27 9.96 17.87 20.46
N LEU A 28 8.76 17.38 20.80
CA LEU A 28 8.27 17.31 22.18
C LEU A 28 9.16 16.42 23.06
N SER A 29 9.58 15.27 22.54
CA SER A 29 10.47 14.35 23.25
C SER A 29 11.84 14.98 23.52
N PHE A 30 12.40 15.69 22.53
CA PHE A 30 13.66 16.41 22.68
C PHE A 30 13.56 17.54 23.71
N TRP A 31 12.44 18.28 23.71
CA TRP A 31 12.20 19.33 24.70
C TRP A 31 12.08 18.76 26.12
N ALA A 32 11.28 17.71 26.32
CA ALA A 32 11.16 17.03 27.61
C ALA A 32 12.48 16.43 28.10
N PHE A 33 13.28 15.86 27.18
CA PHE A 33 14.60 15.34 27.50
C PHE A 33 15.58 16.45 27.90
N ARG A 34 15.58 17.58 27.19
CA ARG A 34 16.42 18.74 27.50
C ARG A 34 16.07 19.34 28.87
N ASP A 35 14.79 19.53 29.15
CA ASP A 35 14.32 20.02 30.45
C ASP A 35 14.68 19.05 31.59
N GLY A 36 14.48 17.75 31.37
CA GLY A 36 14.91 16.71 32.31
C GLY A 36 16.43 16.73 32.56
N TYR A 37 17.23 16.91 31.52
CA TYR A 37 18.69 16.98 31.64
C TYR A 37 19.17 18.22 32.42
N GLN A 38 18.55 19.38 32.20
CA GLN A 38 18.86 20.61 32.94
C GLN A 38 18.51 20.48 34.44
N ASN A 39 17.31 19.97 34.75
CA ASN A 39 16.90 19.71 36.13
C ASN A 39 17.87 18.74 36.85
N LEU A 40 18.33 17.69 36.15
CA LEU A 40 19.32 16.76 36.71
C LEU A 40 20.67 17.44 37.00
N GLN A 41 21.15 18.31 36.11
CA GLN A 41 22.39 19.06 36.34
C GLN A 41 22.28 20.01 37.54
N GLU A 42 21.14 20.69 37.71
CA GLU A 42 20.90 21.58 38.85
C GLU A 42 20.82 20.81 40.19
N VAL A 43 20.18 19.63 40.19
CA VAL A 43 20.12 18.75 41.37
C VAL A 43 21.50 18.19 41.71
N GLU A 44 22.28 17.78 40.71
CA GLU A 44 23.64 17.26 40.91
C GLU A 44 24.56 18.35 41.47
N ALA A 45 24.52 19.57 40.91
CA ALA A 45 25.25 20.71 41.44
C ALA A 45 24.86 20.98 42.90
N SER A 46 23.56 21.01 43.19
CA SER A 46 23.03 21.20 44.56
C SER A 46 23.52 20.13 45.55
N ASN A 47 23.60 18.87 45.12
CA ASN A 47 24.11 17.77 45.95
C ASN A 47 25.61 17.90 46.24
N GLN A 48 26.41 18.31 45.26
CA GLN A 48 27.83 18.58 45.45
C GLN A 48 28.05 19.74 46.44
N GLN A 49 27.29 20.82 46.31
CA GLN A 49 27.27 21.97 47.22
C GLN A 49 26.98 21.52 48.67
N ARG A 50 25.95 20.68 48.86
CA ARG A 50 25.59 20.14 50.18
C ARG A 50 26.68 19.27 50.77
N SER A 51 27.26 18.38 49.96
CA SER A 51 28.34 17.50 50.40
C SER A 51 29.57 18.30 50.83
N ALA A 52 29.98 19.29 50.04
CA ALA A 52 31.12 20.15 50.35
C ALA A 52 30.90 20.94 51.66
N LEU A 53 29.71 21.52 51.85
CA LEU A 53 29.40 22.26 53.07
C LEU A 53 29.31 21.35 54.31
N ALA A 54 28.70 20.16 54.17
CA ALA A 54 28.64 19.18 55.25
C ALA A 54 30.05 18.70 55.66
N GLN A 55 30.92 18.46 54.68
CA GLN A 55 32.32 18.12 54.93
C GLN A 55 33.06 19.27 55.62
N THR A 56 32.85 20.52 55.19
CA THR A 56 33.42 21.72 55.84
C THR A 56 33.04 21.77 57.32
N ARG A 57 31.76 21.60 57.64
CA ARG A 57 31.27 21.56 59.02
C ARG A 57 31.94 20.44 59.82
N ALA A 58 32.03 19.24 59.25
CA ALA A 58 32.63 18.09 59.93
C ALA A 58 34.11 18.33 60.28
N VAL A 59 34.91 18.90 59.37
CA VAL A 59 36.33 19.16 59.62
C VAL A 59 36.54 20.34 60.58
N LEU A 60 35.68 21.36 60.59
CA LEU A 60 35.74 22.44 61.60
C LEU A 60 35.41 21.92 63.00
N LEU A 61 34.39 21.05 63.13
CA LEU A 61 34.09 20.38 64.38
C LEU A 61 35.24 19.50 64.85
N GLN A 62 35.91 18.80 63.93
CA GLN A 62 37.10 18.01 64.23
C GLN A 62 38.25 18.91 64.75
N ALA A 63 38.48 20.06 64.11
CA ALA A 63 39.49 21.02 64.56
C ALA A 63 39.16 21.54 65.96
N SER A 64 37.93 21.99 66.20
CA SER A 64 37.46 22.46 67.51
C SER A 64 37.61 21.38 68.59
N THR A 65 37.23 20.14 68.29
CA THR A 65 37.36 19.02 69.23
C THR A 65 38.83 18.69 69.54
N ALA A 66 39.70 18.72 68.52
CA ALA A 66 41.13 18.49 68.69
C ALA A 66 41.78 19.60 69.54
N LEU A 67 41.42 20.87 69.31
CA LEU A 67 41.89 22.01 70.09
C LEU A 67 41.42 21.95 71.53
N ASN A 68 40.13 21.72 71.77
CA ASN A 68 39.58 21.57 73.13
C ASN A 68 40.27 20.43 73.90
N LYS A 69 40.52 19.30 73.24
CA LYS A 69 41.27 18.18 73.84
C LYS A 69 42.73 18.55 74.10
N ALA A 70 43.41 19.20 73.16
CA ALA A 70 44.79 19.65 73.33
C ALA A 70 44.91 20.64 74.49
N GLY A 71 44.02 21.63 74.58
CA GLY A 71 43.98 22.58 75.70
C GLY A 71 43.76 21.92 77.05
N THR A 72 42.87 20.92 77.11
CA THR A 72 42.64 20.12 78.33
C THR A 72 43.89 19.32 78.73
N LEU A 73 44.56 18.68 77.78
CA LEU A 73 45.78 17.92 78.04
C LEU A 73 46.95 18.82 78.47
N THR A 74 47.06 20.01 77.88
CA THR A 74 48.03 21.04 78.31
C THR A 74 47.75 21.48 79.75
N ALA A 75 46.49 21.73 80.10
CA ALA A 75 46.09 22.08 81.47
C ALA A 75 46.41 20.97 82.49
N LEU A 76 46.30 19.71 82.08
CA LEU A 76 46.60 18.52 82.90
C LEU A 76 48.08 18.08 82.85
N SER A 77 48.96 18.82 82.17
CA SER A 77 50.40 18.51 82.05
C SER A 77 50.72 17.13 81.44
N TYR A 78 49.93 16.68 80.46
CA TYR A 78 50.20 15.44 79.70
C TYR A 78 51.44 15.55 78.80
N PRO A 79 51.97 14.42 78.27
CA PRO A 79 53.15 14.41 77.41
C PRO A 79 53.04 15.35 76.19
N PRO A 80 54.09 16.12 75.84
CA PRO A 80 54.05 17.07 74.72
C PRO A 80 53.75 16.45 73.36
N ASP A 81 54.08 15.18 73.14
CA ASP A 81 53.90 14.52 71.84
C ASP A 81 52.42 14.26 71.52
N ASP A 82 51.61 13.93 72.53
CA ASP A 82 50.16 13.76 72.37
C ASP A 82 49.47 15.09 72.02
N ILE A 83 49.93 16.19 72.65
CA ILE A 83 49.44 17.54 72.39
C ILE A 83 49.83 17.98 70.98
N LYS A 84 51.08 17.75 70.56
CA LYS A 84 51.55 18.05 69.19
C LYS A 84 50.76 17.31 68.12
N ALA A 85 50.43 16.04 68.34
CA ALA A 85 49.62 15.26 67.39
C ALA A 85 48.20 15.83 67.22
N LEU A 86 47.58 16.28 68.32
CA LEU A 86 46.28 16.94 68.28
C LEU A 86 46.35 18.31 67.59
N MET A 87 47.41 19.09 67.86
CA MET A 87 47.64 20.38 67.19
C MET A 87 47.85 20.22 65.68
N ALA A 88 48.61 19.20 65.26
CA ALA A 88 48.77 18.87 63.86
C ALA A 88 47.43 18.47 63.21
N THR A 89 46.60 17.70 63.93
CA THR A 89 45.25 17.35 63.48
C THR A 89 44.39 18.60 63.31
N ALA A 90 44.37 19.50 64.30
CA ALA A 90 43.61 20.75 64.24
C ALA A 90 44.00 21.63 63.06
N ARG A 91 45.31 21.89 62.87
CA ARG A 91 45.82 22.69 61.75
C ARG A 91 45.51 22.04 60.39
N ASN A 92 45.61 20.71 60.28
CA ASN A 92 45.25 20.00 59.05
C ASN A 92 43.74 20.06 58.77
N SER A 93 42.90 19.92 59.80
CA SER A 93 41.45 20.04 59.68
C SER A 93 41.03 21.45 59.26
N LEU A 94 41.66 22.52 59.77
CA LEU A 94 41.42 23.90 59.30
C LEU A 94 41.77 24.07 57.82
N LYS A 95 42.93 23.54 57.39
CA LYS A 95 43.33 23.57 55.98
C LYS A 95 42.36 22.80 55.07
N GLN A 96 41.82 21.68 55.55
CA GLN A 96 40.78 20.93 54.83
C GLN A 96 39.46 21.71 54.79
N ALA A 97 39.12 22.43 55.85
CA ALA A 97 37.93 23.28 55.89
C ALA A 97 37.99 24.34 54.80
N ASP A 98 39.13 25.01 54.62
CA ASP A 98 39.34 25.98 53.55
C ASP A 98 39.14 25.38 52.16
N ALA A 99 39.71 24.20 51.93
CA ALA A 99 39.59 23.51 50.64
C ALA A 99 38.13 23.11 50.34
N GLN A 100 37.41 22.56 51.31
CA GLN A 100 36.01 22.16 51.16
C GLN A 100 35.08 23.37 51.00
N PHE A 101 35.33 24.43 51.77
CA PHE A 101 34.54 25.65 51.68
C PHE A 101 34.76 26.39 50.35
N LYS A 102 35.96 26.32 49.79
CA LYS A 102 36.24 26.81 48.44
C LYS A 102 35.44 26.05 47.38
N THR A 103 35.32 24.72 47.50
CA THR A 103 34.46 23.91 46.61
C THR A 103 32.99 24.33 46.71
N PHE A 104 32.49 24.56 47.92
CA PHE A 104 31.14 25.05 48.16
C PHE A 104 30.91 26.44 47.53
N THR A 105 31.87 27.36 47.66
CA THR A 105 31.73 28.73 47.14
C THR A 105 31.92 28.87 45.64
N ALA A 106 32.64 27.94 45.00
CA ALA A 106 32.95 27.98 43.56
C ALA A 106 31.75 27.71 42.64
N GLN A 107 30.71 27.03 43.13
CA GLN A 107 29.51 26.76 42.34
C GLN A 107 28.58 27.99 42.30
N GLU A 108 27.95 28.29 41.17
CA GLU A 108 27.00 29.41 41.06
C GLU A 108 25.70 29.14 41.82
N ASP A 109 25.08 30.20 42.32
CA ASP A 109 23.82 30.13 43.06
C ASP A 109 22.62 30.29 42.13
N VAL A 110 21.67 29.36 42.25
CA VAL A 110 20.47 29.32 41.41
C VAL A 110 19.44 30.39 41.79
N SER A 111 19.54 31.00 42.99
CA SER A 111 18.57 31.99 43.47
C SER A 111 19.19 33.16 44.24
N GLU A 112 18.53 34.31 44.22
CA GLU A 112 18.92 35.50 45.00
C GLU A 112 18.92 35.23 46.52
N LYS A 113 17.97 34.43 47.01
CA LYS A 113 17.94 33.98 48.41
C LYS A 113 19.14 33.09 48.73
N GLY A 114 19.51 32.20 47.80
CA GLY A 114 20.69 31.34 47.91
C GLY A 114 21.99 32.14 48.00
N LYS A 115 22.14 33.19 47.17
CA LYS A 115 23.28 34.12 47.23
C LYS A 115 23.42 34.77 48.60
N ALA A 116 22.32 35.28 49.15
CA ALA A 116 22.32 35.92 50.47
C ALA A 116 22.69 34.93 51.59
N LEU A 117 22.12 33.72 51.56
CA LEU A 117 22.42 32.66 52.54
C LEU A 117 23.89 32.21 52.45
N LYS A 118 24.45 32.11 51.25
CA LYS A 118 25.86 31.76 51.04
C LYS A 118 26.81 32.86 51.47
N ALA A 119 26.46 34.13 51.27
CA ALA A 119 27.23 35.25 51.79
C ALA A 119 27.25 35.25 53.33
N ALA A 120 26.10 34.99 53.97
CA ALA A 120 26.03 34.81 55.42
C ALA A 120 26.87 33.60 55.90
N MET A 121 26.80 32.48 55.18
CA MET A 121 27.63 31.30 55.42
C MET A 121 29.11 31.63 55.40
N LYS A 122 29.56 32.35 54.36
CA LYS A 122 30.96 32.74 54.18
C LYS A 122 31.45 33.59 55.33
N LYS A 123 30.68 34.60 55.72
CA LYS A 123 31.01 35.44 56.87
C LYS A 123 31.19 34.63 58.15
N ASN A 124 30.25 33.72 58.43
CA ASN A 124 30.28 32.93 59.67
C ASN A 124 31.32 31.80 59.63
N PHE A 125 31.63 31.27 58.45
CA PHE A 125 32.78 30.37 58.22
C PHE A 125 34.09 31.09 58.54
N GLU A 126 34.32 32.27 57.94
CA GLU A 126 35.55 33.05 58.14
C GLU A 126 35.73 33.42 59.62
N GLN A 127 34.64 33.79 60.32
CA GLN A 127 34.68 34.08 61.75
C GLN A 127 35.04 32.84 62.58
N TRP A 128 34.34 31.72 62.39
CA TRP A 128 34.59 30.52 63.20
C TRP A 128 35.97 29.91 62.91
N HIS A 129 36.39 29.90 61.64
CA HIS A 129 37.73 29.48 61.24
C HIS A 129 38.80 30.36 61.89
N SER A 130 38.66 31.68 61.83
CA SER A 130 39.60 32.62 62.46
C SER A 130 39.66 32.44 63.98
N ASP A 131 38.52 32.21 64.64
CA ASP A 131 38.50 31.99 66.09
C ASP A 131 39.22 30.69 66.48
N LEU A 132 39.06 29.62 65.68
CA LEU A 132 39.79 28.36 65.87
C LEU A 132 41.29 28.51 65.58
N ASP A 133 41.67 29.31 64.58
CA ASP A 133 43.07 29.57 64.25
C ASP A 133 43.78 30.37 65.37
N HIS A 134 43.09 31.38 65.92
CA HIS A 134 43.56 32.10 67.11
C HIS A 134 43.64 31.17 68.33
N GLN A 135 42.65 30.31 68.53
CA GLN A 135 42.66 29.31 69.60
C GLN A 135 43.86 28.37 69.48
N ALA A 136 44.19 27.90 68.27
CA ALA A 136 45.39 27.11 68.02
C ALA A 136 46.68 27.89 68.35
N THR A 137 46.75 29.14 67.91
CA THR A 137 47.92 30.01 68.13
C THR A 137 48.16 30.33 69.61
N TRP A 138 47.12 30.58 70.40
CA TRP A 138 47.25 30.75 71.85
C TRP A 138 47.81 29.50 72.53
N LEU A 139 47.36 28.32 72.11
CA LEU A 139 47.85 27.07 72.69
C LEU A 139 49.32 26.80 72.31
N GLU A 140 49.73 27.14 71.08
CA GLU A 140 51.14 27.08 70.64
C GLU A 140 52.05 28.02 71.44
N ASN A 141 51.54 29.19 71.82
CA ASN A 141 52.25 30.19 72.62
C ASN A 141 52.08 30.01 74.14
N ASN A 142 51.49 28.89 74.57
CA ASN A 142 51.27 28.56 75.98
C ASN A 142 50.36 29.56 76.75
N GLN A 143 49.44 30.23 76.04
CA GLN A 143 48.49 31.22 76.56
C GLN A 143 47.13 30.56 76.92
N LEU A 144 47.12 29.70 77.95
CA LEU A 144 45.93 28.90 78.30
C LEU A 144 44.73 29.75 78.78
N SER A 145 44.98 30.91 79.41
CA SER A 145 43.91 31.83 79.85
C SER A 145 43.12 32.37 78.66
N ASP A 146 43.82 32.86 77.62
CA ASP A 146 43.20 33.41 76.42
C ASP A 146 42.44 32.31 75.66
N PHE A 147 43.04 31.12 75.54
CA PHE A 147 42.41 29.93 74.96
C PHE A 147 41.05 29.58 75.59
N MET A 148 40.96 29.63 76.93
CA MET A 148 39.72 29.29 77.67
C MET A 148 38.64 30.37 77.54
N SER A 149 39.04 31.63 77.36
CA SER A 149 38.12 32.78 77.24
C SER A 149 37.61 33.04 75.82
N ALA A 150 38.16 32.32 74.83
CA ALA A 150 37.84 32.47 73.41
C ALA A 150 36.35 32.18 73.14
N PRO A 151 35.60 33.09 72.46
CA PRO A 151 34.17 32.94 72.21
C PRO A 151 33.84 31.98 71.04
N VAL A 152 34.58 30.86 70.91
CA VAL A 152 34.47 29.90 69.80
C VAL A 152 33.08 29.27 69.72
N GLN A 153 32.39 29.08 70.85
CA GLN A 153 31.04 28.51 70.86
C GLN A 153 30.02 29.44 70.18
N ALA A 154 30.19 30.76 70.30
CA ALA A 154 29.29 31.73 69.69
C ALA A 154 29.45 31.75 68.16
N SER A 155 30.68 31.71 67.66
CA SER A 155 30.93 31.63 66.20
C SER A 155 30.55 30.29 65.61
N GLN A 156 30.75 29.19 66.35
CA GLN A 156 30.24 27.88 65.97
C GLN A 156 28.70 27.88 65.85
N ALA A 157 27.98 28.44 66.83
CA ALA A 157 26.53 28.53 66.79
C ALA A 157 26.04 29.37 65.60
N ALA A 158 26.67 30.52 65.33
CA ALA A 158 26.33 31.37 64.19
C ALA A 158 26.57 30.67 62.84
N PHE A 159 27.64 29.87 62.72
CA PHE A 159 27.88 29.02 61.56
C PHE A 159 26.79 27.95 61.42
N ASP A 160 26.47 27.24 62.50
CA ASP A 160 25.45 26.19 62.51
C ASP A 160 24.05 26.72 62.14
N ASP A 161 23.68 27.91 62.60
CA ASP A 161 22.42 28.56 62.22
C ASP A 161 22.38 28.86 60.71
N SER A 162 23.50 29.36 60.16
CA SER A 162 23.63 29.63 58.72
C SER A 162 23.61 28.34 57.92
N PHE A 163 24.32 27.31 58.39
CA PHE A 163 24.34 25.95 57.84
C PHE A 163 22.92 25.41 57.71
N ASN A 164 22.14 25.45 58.78
CA ASN A 164 20.76 24.97 58.81
C ASN A 164 19.85 25.78 57.88
N ALA A 165 19.97 27.12 57.88
CA ALA A 165 19.17 27.99 57.02
C ALA A 165 19.43 27.74 55.52
N TRP A 166 20.70 27.61 55.13
CA TRP A 166 21.08 27.26 53.76
C TRP A 166 20.65 25.83 53.40
N GLN A 167 20.85 24.87 54.31
CA GLN A 167 20.47 23.48 54.08
C GLN A 167 18.95 23.32 53.88
N GLN A 168 18.14 24.08 54.62
CA GLN A 168 16.69 24.07 54.46
C GLN A 168 16.27 24.63 53.10
N ASP A 169 16.87 25.73 52.66
CA ASP A 169 16.57 26.36 51.37
C ASP A 169 16.89 25.43 50.20
N ILE A 170 18.09 24.84 50.21
CA ILE A 170 18.50 23.90 49.16
C ILE A 170 17.64 22.63 49.20
N ASN A 171 17.22 22.15 50.38
CA ASN A 171 16.30 21.01 50.54
C ASN A 171 14.95 21.28 49.86
N GLN A 172 14.38 22.45 50.08
CA GLN A 172 13.15 22.87 49.41
C GLN A 172 13.34 23.04 47.89
N PHE A 173 14.50 23.49 47.44
CA PHE A 173 14.82 23.61 46.03
C PHE A 173 14.84 22.23 45.34
N VAL A 174 15.61 21.27 45.88
CA VAL A 174 15.69 19.91 45.31
C VAL A 174 14.36 19.17 45.37
N GLN A 175 13.57 19.36 46.43
CA GLN A 175 12.21 18.79 46.49
C GLN A 175 11.30 19.36 45.40
N ARG A 176 11.27 20.69 45.23
CA ARG A 176 10.50 21.34 44.16
C ARG A 176 10.96 20.92 42.77
N ALA A 177 12.26 20.82 42.55
CA ALA A 177 12.83 20.31 41.30
C ALA A 177 12.41 18.85 41.04
N GLY A 178 12.40 18.00 42.08
CA GLY A 178 11.93 16.62 42.00
C GLY A 178 10.43 16.50 41.70
N GLU A 179 9.58 17.31 42.34
CA GLU A 179 8.14 17.33 42.08
C GLU A 179 7.82 17.86 40.68
N SER A 180 8.50 18.93 40.25
CA SER A 180 8.41 19.47 38.90
C SER A 180 8.81 18.42 37.86
N SER A 181 9.94 17.73 38.09
CA SER A 181 10.42 16.65 37.23
C SER A 181 9.40 15.50 37.13
N ARG A 182 8.76 15.11 38.24
CA ARG A 182 7.71 14.08 38.24
C ARG A 182 6.48 14.52 37.45
N MET A 183 6.08 15.78 37.56
CA MET A 183 4.96 16.34 36.79
C MET A 183 5.29 16.38 35.29
N SER A 184 6.49 16.83 34.91
CA SER A 184 6.98 16.78 33.53
C SER A 184 7.04 15.35 32.97
N TYR A 185 7.42 14.35 33.79
CA TYR A 185 7.40 12.94 33.40
C TYR A 185 5.98 12.43 33.12
N HIS A 186 5.02 12.71 34.02
CA HIS A 186 3.62 12.32 33.81
C HIS A 186 3.00 12.99 32.58
N MET A 187 3.22 14.29 32.38
CA MET A 187 2.76 14.99 31.19
C MET A 187 3.36 14.40 29.91
N SER A 188 4.65 14.07 29.92
CA SER A 188 5.33 13.42 28.78
C SER A 188 4.71 12.06 28.47
N GLY A 189 4.39 11.26 29.49
CA GLY A 189 3.70 9.98 29.32
C GLY A 189 2.29 10.10 28.73
N VAL A 190 1.53 11.12 29.14
CA VAL A 190 0.19 11.40 28.59
C VAL A 190 0.30 11.83 27.12
N ILE A 191 1.20 12.77 26.80
CA ILE A 191 1.42 13.23 25.42
C ILE A 191 1.83 12.05 24.52
N PHE A 192 2.76 11.21 24.98
CA PHE A 192 3.18 10.02 24.24
C PHE A 192 2.01 9.07 23.96
N THR A 193 1.20 8.79 24.99
CA THR A 193 0.01 7.92 24.86
C THR A 193 -1.00 8.49 23.86
N VAL A 194 -1.26 9.80 23.90
CA VAL A 194 -2.17 10.47 22.97
C VAL A 194 -1.64 10.40 21.53
N VAL A 195 -0.35 10.67 21.32
CA VAL A 195 0.28 10.58 19.98
C VAL A 195 0.21 9.16 19.43
N VAL A 196 0.44 8.13 20.25
CA VAL A 196 0.33 6.73 19.84
C VAL A 196 -1.10 6.38 19.42
N ILE A 197 -2.11 6.81 20.20
CA ILE A 197 -3.53 6.59 19.87
C ILE A 197 -3.89 7.29 18.56
N LEU A 198 -3.50 8.56 18.39
CA LEU A 198 -3.76 9.31 17.17
C LEU A 198 -3.09 8.69 15.94
N ALA A 199 -1.85 8.22 16.09
CA ALA A 199 -1.14 7.51 15.03
C ALA A 199 -1.89 6.21 14.64
N ALA A 200 -2.30 5.40 15.62
CA ALA A 200 -3.06 4.18 15.37
C ALA A 200 -4.41 4.45 14.67
N LEU A 201 -5.13 5.48 15.09
CA LEU A 201 -6.39 5.90 14.46
C LEU A 201 -6.18 6.39 13.02
N LEU A 202 -5.15 7.21 12.78
CA LEU A 202 -4.80 7.68 11.44
C LEU A 202 -4.39 6.54 10.51
N THR A 203 -3.56 5.60 10.99
CA THR A 203 -3.18 4.41 10.22
C THR A 203 -4.40 3.54 9.92
N GLY A 204 -5.26 3.28 10.92
CA GLY A 204 -6.50 2.53 10.72
C GLY A 204 -7.43 3.19 9.69
N ALA A 205 -7.62 4.50 9.78
CA ALA A 205 -8.43 5.27 8.84
C ALA A 205 -7.82 5.24 7.42
N ALA A 206 -6.51 5.39 7.28
CA ALA A 206 -5.80 5.33 6.00
C ALA A 206 -5.92 3.94 5.35
N LEU A 207 -5.82 2.86 6.13
CA LEU A 207 -5.99 1.49 5.64
C LEU A 207 -7.43 1.24 5.16
N LEU A 208 -8.44 1.64 5.93
CA LEU A 208 -9.84 1.51 5.54
C LEU A 208 -10.16 2.34 4.29
N TRP A 209 -9.62 3.55 4.21
CA TRP A 209 -9.77 4.43 3.06
C TRP A 209 -9.12 3.84 1.81
N SER A 210 -7.87 3.36 1.90
CA SER A 210 -7.15 2.72 0.79
C SER A 210 -7.88 1.47 0.29
N ARG A 211 -8.38 0.62 1.20
CA ARG A 211 -9.15 -0.56 0.83
C ARG A 211 -10.42 -0.22 0.04
N LYS A 212 -11.14 0.83 0.45
CA LYS A 212 -12.37 1.26 -0.25
C LYS A 212 -12.12 2.04 -1.55
N MET A 213 -11.09 2.87 -1.61
CA MET A 213 -10.85 3.74 -2.75
C MET A 213 -9.96 3.14 -3.84
N ILE A 214 -9.09 2.19 -3.49
CA ILE A 214 -8.12 1.58 -4.41
C ILE A 214 -8.41 0.10 -4.62
N VAL A 215 -8.37 -0.69 -3.54
CA VAL A 215 -8.40 -2.17 -3.64
C VAL A 215 -9.74 -2.68 -4.17
N GLN A 216 -10.86 -2.21 -3.61
CA GLN A 216 -12.19 -2.65 -4.06
C GLN A 216 -12.49 -2.30 -5.53
N PRO A 217 -12.27 -1.06 -6.01
CA PRO A 217 -12.48 -0.73 -7.41
C PRO A 217 -11.57 -1.49 -8.38
N LEU A 218 -10.31 -1.72 -8.02
CA LEU A 218 -9.39 -2.52 -8.84
C LEU A 218 -9.85 -3.98 -8.95
N ALA A 219 -10.39 -4.56 -7.87
CA ALA A 219 -10.99 -5.89 -7.92
C ALA A 219 -12.21 -5.94 -8.86
N ILE A 220 -13.03 -4.89 -8.87
CA ILE A 220 -14.17 -4.78 -9.80
C ILE A 220 -13.67 -4.70 -11.26
N ILE A 221 -12.66 -3.88 -11.54
CA ILE A 221 -12.02 -3.79 -12.87
C ILE A 221 -11.49 -5.15 -13.32
N SER A 222 -10.78 -5.86 -12.44
CA SER A 222 -10.30 -7.21 -12.72
C SER A 222 -11.43 -8.17 -13.08
N SER A 223 -12.57 -8.10 -12.40
CA SER A 223 -13.74 -8.92 -12.73
C SER A 223 -14.34 -8.61 -14.11
N HIS A 224 -14.25 -7.35 -14.59
CA HIS A 224 -14.69 -7.00 -15.94
C HIS A 224 -13.73 -7.53 -17.00
N PHE A 225 -12.41 -7.48 -16.76
CA PHE A 225 -11.44 -8.09 -17.65
C PHE A 225 -11.66 -9.59 -17.79
N ASP A 226 -11.98 -10.30 -16.70
CA ASP A 226 -12.32 -11.72 -16.75
C ASP A 226 -13.60 -11.99 -17.57
N SER A 227 -14.64 -11.16 -17.44
CA SER A 227 -15.85 -11.25 -18.29
C SER A 227 -15.53 -11.03 -19.77
N ILE A 228 -14.75 -10.00 -20.10
CA ILE A 228 -14.35 -9.68 -21.48
C ILE A 228 -13.51 -10.82 -22.08
N ALA A 229 -12.58 -11.38 -21.31
CA ALA A 229 -11.76 -12.51 -21.74
C ALA A 229 -12.59 -13.77 -22.06
N LYS A 230 -13.74 -13.94 -21.39
CA LYS A 230 -14.71 -15.00 -21.65
C LYS A 230 -15.68 -14.69 -22.80
N GLY A 231 -15.55 -13.51 -23.43
CA GLY A 231 -16.43 -13.06 -24.52
C GLY A 231 -17.74 -12.41 -24.07
N ASP A 232 -17.95 -12.22 -22.76
CA ASP A 232 -19.12 -11.51 -22.24
C ASP A 232 -18.88 -9.99 -22.26
N LEU A 233 -19.39 -9.34 -23.31
CA LEU A 233 -19.35 -7.89 -23.51
C LEU A 233 -20.64 -7.19 -23.05
N ALA A 234 -21.61 -7.90 -22.50
CA ALA A 234 -22.93 -7.35 -22.16
C ALA A 234 -22.95 -6.66 -20.79
N ARG A 235 -22.00 -6.99 -19.90
CA ARG A 235 -21.94 -6.46 -18.53
C ARG A 235 -21.64 -4.95 -18.54
N PRO A 236 -22.53 -4.09 -18.01
CA PRO A 236 -22.34 -2.64 -18.08
C PRO A 236 -21.18 -2.17 -17.21
N VAL A 237 -20.27 -1.39 -17.81
CA VAL A 237 -19.18 -0.71 -17.09
C VAL A 237 -19.66 0.67 -16.66
N ALA A 238 -19.95 0.84 -15.37
CA ALA A 238 -20.37 2.11 -14.80
C ALA A 238 -19.17 2.93 -14.33
N VAL A 239 -19.07 4.18 -14.81
CA VAL A 239 -17.98 5.10 -14.48
C VAL A 239 -18.47 6.07 -13.41
N TYR A 240 -17.86 6.03 -12.23
CA TYR A 240 -18.20 6.91 -11.11
C TYR A 240 -16.98 7.70 -10.62
N GLY A 241 -17.17 8.99 -10.32
CA GLY A 241 -16.12 9.85 -9.77
C GLY A 241 -15.33 10.63 -10.82
N LYS A 242 -14.26 11.30 -10.38
CA LYS A 242 -13.34 12.08 -11.23
C LYS A 242 -11.86 11.84 -10.89
N ASN A 243 -11.55 10.72 -10.26
CA ASN A 243 -10.19 10.33 -9.87
C ASN A 243 -9.54 9.38 -10.89
N GLU A 244 -8.30 8.99 -10.62
CA GLU A 244 -7.51 8.11 -11.47
C GLU A 244 -8.20 6.76 -11.74
N ILE A 245 -8.91 6.21 -10.74
CA ILE A 245 -9.69 4.97 -10.89
C ILE A 245 -10.86 5.18 -11.86
N SER A 246 -11.57 6.31 -11.79
CA SER A 246 -12.65 6.61 -12.73
C SER A 246 -12.16 6.75 -14.18
N ALA A 247 -10.93 7.24 -14.38
CA ALA A 247 -10.31 7.29 -15.70
C ALA A 247 -10.04 5.87 -16.24
N ILE A 248 -9.57 4.95 -15.40
CA ILE A 248 -9.38 3.53 -15.78
C ILE A 248 -10.72 2.89 -16.16
N PHE A 249 -11.80 3.11 -15.39
CA PHE A 249 -13.14 2.63 -15.74
C PHE A 249 -13.65 3.22 -17.07
N ALA A 250 -13.35 4.49 -17.36
CA ALA A 250 -13.71 5.10 -18.64
C ALA A 250 -12.98 4.47 -19.82
N SER A 251 -11.67 4.22 -19.68
CA SER A 251 -10.87 3.52 -20.70
C SER A 251 -11.34 2.07 -20.91
N LEU A 252 -11.66 1.35 -19.83
CA LEU A 252 -12.24 0.01 -19.89
C LEU A 252 -13.58 -0.01 -20.65
N LYS A 253 -14.46 0.98 -20.39
CA LYS A 253 -15.73 1.13 -21.10
C LYS A 253 -15.54 1.39 -22.59
N ALA A 254 -14.58 2.23 -22.96
CA ALA A 254 -14.25 2.50 -24.36
C ALA A 254 -13.75 1.23 -25.07
N MET A 255 -12.84 0.48 -24.44
CA MET A 255 -12.33 -0.79 -24.96
C MET A 255 -13.45 -1.83 -25.16
N GLN A 256 -14.35 -1.99 -24.17
CA GLN A 256 -15.51 -2.87 -24.30
C GLN A 256 -16.43 -2.45 -25.46
N GLY A 257 -16.62 -1.13 -25.65
CA GLY A 257 -17.40 -0.58 -26.75
C GLY A 257 -16.85 -0.96 -28.12
N SER A 258 -15.56 -0.74 -28.34
CA SER A 258 -14.88 -1.08 -29.60
C SER A 258 -14.88 -2.59 -29.87
N LEU A 259 -14.66 -3.42 -28.85
CA LEU A 259 -14.76 -4.88 -28.99
C LEU A 259 -16.17 -5.32 -29.40
N ARG A 260 -17.21 -4.70 -28.82
CA ARG A 260 -18.61 -5.01 -29.14
C ARG A 260 -18.95 -4.63 -30.58
N GLU A 261 -18.44 -3.50 -31.07
CA GLU A 261 -18.58 -3.06 -32.45
C GLU A 261 -17.89 -4.04 -33.41
N THR A 262 -16.63 -4.41 -33.15
CA THR A 262 -15.91 -5.40 -33.96
C THR A 262 -16.64 -6.75 -34.02
N VAL A 263 -17.15 -7.25 -32.89
CA VAL A 263 -17.92 -8.51 -32.87
C VAL A 263 -19.25 -8.37 -33.64
N SER A 264 -19.89 -7.20 -33.57
CA SER A 264 -21.11 -6.90 -34.35
C SER A 264 -20.83 -6.93 -35.85
N ASP A 265 -19.75 -6.30 -36.30
CA ASP A 265 -19.37 -6.24 -37.71
C ASP A 265 -19.03 -7.65 -38.26
N VAL A 266 -18.29 -8.45 -37.49
CA VAL A 266 -17.99 -9.85 -37.84
C VAL A 266 -19.28 -10.68 -37.95
N ARG A 267 -20.23 -10.48 -37.03
CA ARG A 267 -21.52 -11.18 -37.05
C ARG A 267 -22.36 -10.76 -38.26
N GLN A 268 -22.42 -9.47 -38.57
CA GLN A 268 -23.14 -8.95 -39.73
C GLN A 268 -22.52 -9.46 -41.05
N GLY A 269 -21.19 -9.45 -41.15
CA GLY A 269 -20.48 -10.03 -42.29
C GLY A 269 -20.76 -11.52 -42.45
N SER A 270 -20.81 -12.27 -41.35
CA SER A 270 -21.15 -13.71 -41.37
C SER A 270 -22.59 -13.97 -41.83
N TYR A 271 -23.55 -13.14 -41.42
CA TYR A 271 -24.93 -13.22 -41.92
C TYR A 271 -25.01 -12.92 -43.41
N ALA A 272 -24.33 -11.88 -43.89
CA ALA A 272 -24.29 -11.55 -45.31
C ALA A 272 -23.68 -12.70 -46.14
N MET A 273 -22.59 -13.31 -45.65
CA MET A 273 -22.00 -14.51 -46.24
C MET A 273 -22.98 -15.69 -46.26
N HIS A 274 -23.67 -15.96 -45.16
CA HIS A 274 -24.63 -17.07 -45.08
C HIS A 274 -25.78 -16.90 -46.08
N THR A 275 -26.32 -15.68 -46.21
CA THR A 275 -27.32 -15.36 -47.22
C THR A 275 -26.78 -15.58 -48.63
N GLY A 276 -25.59 -15.05 -48.93
CA GLY A 276 -24.95 -15.23 -50.25
C GLY A 276 -24.66 -16.70 -50.59
N ILE A 277 -24.20 -17.50 -49.63
CA ILE A 277 -24.02 -18.95 -49.81
C ILE A 277 -25.35 -19.66 -50.08
N SER A 278 -26.43 -19.24 -49.40
CA SER A 278 -27.76 -19.81 -49.63
C SER A 278 -28.30 -19.49 -51.02
N GLU A 279 -28.09 -18.26 -51.50
CA GLU A 279 -28.41 -17.86 -52.88
C GLU A 279 -27.58 -18.64 -53.92
N ILE A 280 -26.28 -18.82 -53.68
CA ILE A 280 -25.41 -19.64 -54.54
C ILE A 280 -25.91 -21.08 -54.58
N ALA A 281 -26.26 -21.68 -53.44
CA ALA A 281 -26.76 -23.04 -53.37
C ALA A 281 -28.08 -23.19 -54.15
N ALA A 282 -29.01 -22.24 -54.00
CA ALA A 282 -30.25 -22.21 -54.76
C ALA A 282 -29.99 -22.06 -56.26
N GLY A 283 -29.09 -21.16 -56.67
CA GLY A 283 -28.70 -20.98 -58.07
C GLY A 283 -28.02 -22.21 -58.66
N ASN A 284 -27.21 -22.93 -57.88
CA ASN A 284 -26.57 -24.16 -58.32
C ASN A 284 -27.59 -25.30 -58.52
N ASN A 285 -28.62 -25.37 -57.67
CA ASN A 285 -29.74 -26.32 -57.85
C ASN A 285 -30.55 -26.01 -59.13
N ASP A 286 -30.87 -24.73 -59.38
CA ASP A 286 -31.54 -24.32 -60.62
C ASP A 286 -30.71 -24.68 -61.87
N LEU A 287 -29.41 -24.40 -61.84
CA LEU A 287 -28.50 -24.73 -62.93
C LEU A 287 -28.39 -26.25 -63.15
N SER A 288 -28.33 -27.04 -62.07
CA SER A 288 -28.34 -28.50 -62.14
C SER A 288 -29.63 -29.01 -62.79
N SER A 289 -30.80 -28.52 -62.35
CA SER A 289 -32.09 -28.88 -62.94
C SER A 289 -32.19 -28.54 -64.41
N ARG A 290 -31.72 -27.36 -64.82
CA ARG A 290 -31.68 -26.96 -66.23
C ARG A 290 -30.74 -27.84 -67.06
N THR A 291 -29.62 -28.24 -66.48
CA THR A 291 -28.65 -29.15 -67.12
C THR A 291 -29.25 -30.55 -67.30
N GLU A 292 -29.98 -31.07 -66.31
CA GLU A 292 -30.74 -32.32 -66.42
C GLU A 292 -31.81 -32.24 -67.50
N GLN A 293 -32.59 -31.16 -67.54
CA GLN A 293 -33.60 -30.94 -68.59
C GLN A 293 -32.98 -30.83 -69.98
N GLN A 294 -31.83 -30.17 -70.10
CA GLN A 294 -31.10 -30.06 -71.36
C GLN A 294 -30.55 -31.41 -71.81
N ALA A 295 -30.01 -32.22 -70.89
CA ALA A 295 -29.57 -33.59 -71.16
C ALA A 295 -30.74 -34.47 -71.62
N ALA A 296 -31.91 -34.38 -70.98
CA ALA A 296 -33.12 -35.09 -71.40
C ALA A 296 -33.59 -34.66 -72.81
N SER A 297 -33.57 -33.36 -73.10
CA SER A 297 -33.93 -32.82 -74.43
C SER A 297 -32.96 -33.28 -75.52
N LEU A 298 -31.68 -33.37 -75.20
CA LEU A 298 -30.65 -33.91 -76.09
C LEU A 298 -30.86 -35.42 -76.33
N ALA A 299 -31.18 -36.18 -75.29
CA ALA A 299 -31.53 -37.60 -75.41
C ALA A 299 -32.77 -37.81 -76.30
N GLN A 300 -33.82 -36.99 -76.14
CA GLN A 300 -35.00 -37.04 -76.99
C GLN A 300 -34.67 -36.66 -78.45
N THR A 301 -33.77 -35.70 -78.66
CA THR A 301 -33.29 -35.33 -80.00
C THR A 301 -32.50 -36.48 -80.64
N ALA A 302 -31.65 -37.16 -79.88
CA ALA A 302 -30.92 -38.34 -80.34
C ALA A 302 -31.87 -39.49 -80.70
N ALA A 303 -32.87 -39.79 -79.87
CA ALA A 303 -33.90 -40.79 -80.17
C ALA A 303 -34.75 -40.43 -81.41
N SER A 304 -35.08 -39.14 -81.56
CA SER A 304 -35.78 -38.64 -82.76
C SER A 304 -34.92 -38.77 -84.01
N MET A 305 -33.61 -38.52 -83.90
CA MET A 305 -32.64 -38.78 -84.97
C MET A 305 -32.59 -40.27 -85.33
N GLU A 306 -32.55 -41.18 -84.36
CA GLU A 306 -32.61 -42.63 -84.62
C GLU A 306 -33.90 -43.03 -85.36
N GLN A 307 -35.05 -42.53 -84.92
CA GLN A 307 -36.33 -42.80 -85.57
C GLN A 307 -36.40 -42.20 -86.99
N LEU A 308 -35.86 -40.98 -87.19
CA LEU A 308 -35.74 -40.38 -88.52
C LEU A 308 -34.81 -41.19 -89.41
N THR A 309 -33.65 -41.63 -88.92
CA THR A 309 -32.73 -42.51 -89.65
C THR A 309 -33.40 -43.82 -90.04
N ALA A 310 -34.16 -44.45 -89.13
CA ALA A 310 -34.93 -45.65 -89.42
C ALA A 310 -35.99 -45.40 -90.50
N THR A 311 -36.72 -44.29 -90.42
CA THR A 311 -37.75 -43.92 -91.42
C THR A 311 -37.12 -43.60 -92.77
N VAL A 312 -35.97 -42.92 -92.81
CA VAL A 312 -35.21 -42.65 -94.03
C VAL A 312 -34.69 -43.96 -94.64
N SER A 313 -34.18 -44.88 -93.83
CA SER A 313 -33.80 -46.23 -94.27
C SER A 313 -35.00 -46.97 -94.87
N GLN A 314 -36.15 -46.94 -94.19
CA GLN A 314 -37.38 -47.55 -94.67
C GLN A 314 -37.88 -46.90 -95.98
N ASN A 315 -37.78 -45.58 -96.11
CA ASN A 315 -38.11 -44.87 -97.36
C ASN A 315 -37.16 -45.23 -98.49
N ALA A 316 -35.87 -45.39 -98.21
CA ALA A 316 -34.89 -45.86 -99.18
C ALA A 316 -35.20 -47.29 -99.65
N ASP A 317 -35.55 -48.18 -98.72
CA ASP A 317 -35.98 -49.55 -99.03
C ASP A 317 -37.30 -49.57 -99.83
N ASN A 318 -38.29 -48.76 -99.46
CA ASN A 318 -39.54 -48.60 -100.20
C ASN A 318 -39.30 -48.07 -101.62
N ALA A 319 -38.44 -47.05 -101.77
CA ALA A 319 -38.07 -46.52 -103.08
C ALA A 319 -37.34 -47.58 -103.93
N ARG A 320 -36.49 -48.41 -103.32
CA ARG A 320 -35.82 -49.53 -103.96
C ARG A 320 -36.82 -50.60 -104.40
N GLN A 321 -37.75 -51.01 -103.53
CA GLN A 321 -38.85 -51.91 -103.87
C GLN A 321 -39.73 -51.36 -104.99
N ALA A 322 -40.09 -50.08 -104.94
CA ALA A 322 -40.88 -49.43 -105.98
C ALA A 322 -40.14 -49.36 -107.33
N SER A 323 -38.82 -49.10 -107.29
CA SER A 323 -37.96 -49.16 -108.47
C SER A 323 -37.94 -50.57 -109.08
N ASP A 324 -37.80 -51.61 -108.24
CA ASP A 324 -37.81 -52.99 -108.69
C ASP A 324 -39.19 -53.42 -109.23
N LEU A 325 -40.28 -52.98 -108.59
CA LEU A 325 -41.65 -53.20 -109.07
C LEU A 325 -41.90 -52.50 -110.40
N SER A 326 -41.41 -51.27 -110.58
CA SER A 326 -41.50 -50.53 -111.84
C SER A 326 -40.68 -51.20 -112.94
N LYS A 327 -39.50 -51.77 -112.63
CA LYS A 327 -38.75 -52.61 -113.58
C LYS A 327 -39.52 -53.88 -113.95
N GLN A 328 -40.16 -54.55 -112.99
CA GLN A 328 -41.01 -55.71 -113.26
C GLN A 328 -42.22 -55.34 -114.12
N ALA A 329 -42.91 -54.23 -113.83
CA ALA A 329 -44.03 -53.73 -114.62
C ALA A 329 -43.59 -53.34 -116.04
N ALA A 330 -42.44 -52.68 -116.19
CA ALA A 330 -41.85 -52.39 -117.49
C ALA A 330 -41.50 -53.68 -118.27
N MET A 331 -40.97 -54.71 -117.60
CA MET A 331 -40.75 -56.03 -118.19
C MET A 331 -42.05 -56.71 -118.63
N THR A 332 -43.12 -56.61 -117.82
CA THR A 332 -44.46 -57.13 -118.15
C THR A 332 -45.09 -56.35 -119.31
N ALA A 333 -45.01 -55.02 -119.34
CA ALA A 333 -45.46 -54.20 -120.45
C ALA A 333 -44.67 -54.47 -121.74
N LYS A 334 -43.36 -54.70 -121.64
CA LYS A 334 -42.51 -55.12 -122.76
C LYS A 334 -42.89 -56.51 -123.28
N LYS A 335 -43.37 -57.41 -122.41
CA LYS A 335 -43.98 -58.70 -122.80
C LYS A 335 -45.43 -58.55 -123.31
N GLY A 336 -46.15 -57.50 -122.93
CA GLY A 336 -47.56 -57.25 -123.26
C GLY A 336 -47.82 -56.55 -124.60
N GLY A 337 -46.78 -56.09 -125.32
CA GLY A 337 -46.89 -55.43 -126.62
C GLY A 337 -47.08 -56.38 -127.82
N ARG A 338 -47.98 -57.38 -127.76
CA ARG A 338 -48.49 -58.15 -128.92
C ARG A 338 -49.94 -58.63 -128.65
N PRO A 339 -50.88 -58.49 -129.60
CA PRO A 339 -52.30 -58.74 -129.36
C PRO A 339 -52.65 -60.22 -129.52
N GLY A 340 -53.30 -60.80 -128.53
CA GLY A 340 -53.68 -62.21 -128.51
C GLY A 340 -54.87 -62.48 -127.57
N VAL A 341 -56.06 -62.44 -128.18
CA VAL A 341 -57.28 -63.20 -127.90
C VAL A 341 -57.17 -64.31 -126.83
N SER A 342 -57.99 -64.27 -125.77
CA SER A 342 -58.94 -65.37 -125.44
C SER A 342 -59.85 -65.03 -124.27
N CYS A 343 -61.10 -65.47 -124.41
CA CYS A 343 -62.18 -65.52 -123.45
C CYS A 343 -62.09 -66.82 -122.64
N GLY A 344 -62.52 -66.84 -121.36
CA GLY A 344 -62.93 -68.08 -120.67
C GLY A 344 -62.51 -68.28 -119.21
N GLN A 345 -63.42 -67.96 -118.27
CA GLN A 345 -63.85 -68.70 -117.06
C GLN A 345 -62.84 -69.57 -116.25
N HIS A 346 -62.62 -69.25 -114.96
CA HIS A 346 -63.12 -69.99 -113.76
C HIS A 346 -62.47 -69.51 -112.44
N HIS A 347 -63.16 -69.78 -111.31
CA HIS A 347 -62.83 -69.56 -109.88
C HIS A 347 -63.07 -68.13 -109.34
N ALA A 348 -64.20 -67.78 -108.72
CA ALA A 348 -64.99 -68.41 -107.63
C ALA A 348 -64.24 -68.55 -106.29
N GLY A 349 -64.65 -67.72 -105.32
CA GLY A 349 -64.47 -67.95 -103.88
C GLY A 349 -63.35 -67.15 -103.20
N TYR A 350 -63.74 -66.27 -102.26
CA TYR A 350 -63.01 -65.76 -101.07
C TYR A 350 -63.21 -64.25 -100.75
N CYS A 351 -64.37 -63.68 -101.10
CA CYS A 351 -64.93 -62.49 -100.45
C CYS A 351 -65.75 -62.82 -99.18
N ARG A 352 -65.29 -63.75 -98.33
CA ARG A 352 -66.04 -64.17 -97.12
C ARG A 352 -65.18 -64.29 -95.86
N GLN A 353 -64.30 -63.32 -95.67
CA GLN A 353 -63.61 -63.05 -94.40
C GLN A 353 -63.26 -61.55 -94.39
N PHE A 354 -64.27 -60.67 -94.50
CA PHE A 354 -65.15 -60.35 -93.37
C PHE A 354 -64.29 -60.19 -92.11
N ALA A 355 -63.78 -59.00 -91.87
CA ALA A 355 -64.57 -57.95 -91.23
C ALA A 355 -65.01 -58.29 -89.80
N GLU A 356 -64.46 -59.35 -89.19
CA GLU A 356 -64.65 -59.66 -87.77
C GLU A 356 -63.55 -59.09 -86.85
N ASN A 357 -62.36 -58.74 -87.36
CA ASN A 357 -61.25 -58.36 -86.47
C ASN A 357 -61.05 -56.85 -86.23
N TRP A 358 -61.94 -56.00 -86.75
CA TRP A 358 -61.82 -54.53 -86.64
C TRP A 358 -62.81 -53.87 -85.66
N ARG A 359 -63.46 -54.66 -84.78
CA ARG A 359 -64.51 -54.15 -83.86
C ARG A 359 -64.24 -54.38 -82.36
N HIS A 360 -63.04 -54.81 -81.95
CA HIS A 360 -62.82 -55.18 -80.54
C HIS A 360 -61.80 -54.38 -79.72
N HIS A 361 -61.04 -53.41 -80.24
CA HIS A 361 -60.07 -52.66 -79.42
C HIS A 361 -60.17 -51.13 -79.60
N GLN A 362 -61.37 -50.60 -79.33
CA GLN A 362 -61.54 -49.25 -78.79
C GLN A 362 -62.50 -49.33 -77.58
N ARG A 363 -61.91 -49.57 -76.41
CA ARG A 363 -62.30 -49.11 -75.06
C ARG A 363 -61.42 -49.84 -74.05
N ASP A 364 -60.30 -49.20 -73.70
CA ASP A 364 -59.89 -48.87 -72.32
C ASP A 364 -58.79 -47.80 -72.37
#